data_AF-A0A316F8V6-F1
#
_entry.id   AF-A0A316F8V6-F1
#
_cell.length_a   1.000
_cell.length_b   1.000
_cell.length_c   1.000
_cell.angle_alpha   90.00
_cell.angle_beta   90.00
_cell.angle_gamma   90.00
#
_symmetry.space_group_name_H-M   'P 1'
#
loop_
_entity.id
_entity.type
_entity.pdbx_description
1 polymer ?
#
loop_
_entity_poly.entity_id
_entity_poly.type
_entity_poly.pdbx_seq_one_letter_code
_entity_poly.pdbx_strand_id
1 'polypeptide(L)'
;MSERTYGRRDLIDAFLATREGERYGGYYPESSDYNAALRAHQEAMLDGLQRLYGVRLSREDAPDRVLFVLFQSTARSLLSLTTPWSGFLEAGLLLQRLEATGATGARVMAASDRIWSRNDESREDHLLILDELLIVFLGDRADCTFTAADLIAAGVDPTPPSTDDHPLYEG
;
A
#
# COMPACT_ATOMS: atom_id res chain seq x y z
N MET A 1 -17.61 1.71 -21.53
CA MET A 1 -16.63 1.37 -20.47
C MET A 1 -17.06 2.14 -19.24
N SER A 2 -17.23 1.49 -18.09
CA SER A 2 -17.54 2.23 -16.86
C SER A 2 -16.35 3.11 -16.52
N GLU A 3 -16.60 4.39 -16.23
CA GLU A 3 -15.58 5.28 -15.73
C GLU A 3 -15.10 4.77 -14.35
N ARG A 4 -13.79 4.81 -14.09
CA ARG A 4 -13.23 4.40 -12.79
C ARG A 4 -13.73 5.37 -11.72
N THR A 5 -14.27 4.83 -10.63
CA THR A 5 -14.60 5.60 -9.44
C THR A 5 -13.57 5.35 -8.33
N TYR A 6 -13.40 6.34 -7.47
CA TYR A 6 -12.45 6.36 -6.37
C TYR A 6 -13.21 6.39 -5.04
N GLY A 7 -13.04 5.33 -4.25
CA GLY A 7 -13.72 5.10 -2.98
C GLY A 7 -12.78 5.24 -1.77
N ARG A 8 -13.27 4.84 -0.59
CA ARG A 8 -12.46 4.78 0.64
C ARG A 8 -11.22 3.91 0.47
N ARG A 9 -11.35 2.84 -0.31
CA ARG A 9 -10.26 1.94 -0.63
C ARG A 9 -9.09 2.67 -1.30
N ASP A 10 -9.37 3.53 -2.28
CA ASP A 10 -8.35 4.33 -2.94
C ASP A 10 -7.70 5.33 -1.97
N LEU A 11 -8.44 5.86 -0.98
CA LEU A 11 -7.88 6.72 0.07
C LEU A 11 -6.93 5.93 1.00
N ILE A 12 -7.27 4.68 1.36
CA ILE A 12 -6.38 3.79 2.11
C ILE A 12 -5.13 3.47 1.29
N ASP A 13 -5.29 3.10 0.02
CA ASP A 13 -4.17 2.75 -0.84
C ASP A 13 -3.25 3.95 -1.05
N ALA A 14 -3.79 5.16 -1.27
CA ALA A 14 -3.01 6.39 -1.34
C ALA A 14 -2.30 6.69 -0.01
N PHE A 15 -2.98 6.51 1.14
CA PHE A 15 -2.38 6.72 2.46
C PHE A 15 -1.20 5.80 2.73
N LEU A 16 -1.31 4.53 2.33
CA LEU A 16 -0.27 3.52 2.49
C LEU A 16 0.90 3.76 1.53
N ALA A 17 0.62 4.18 0.29
CA ALA A 17 1.64 4.42 -0.72
C ALA A 17 2.56 5.60 -0.39
N THR A 18 2.06 6.62 0.33
CA THR A 18 2.90 7.73 0.82
C THR A 18 3.73 7.39 2.06
N ARG A 19 3.69 6.16 2.58
CA ARG A 19 4.49 5.78 3.76
C ARG A 19 5.86 5.28 3.32
N GLU A 20 6.88 5.65 4.09
CA GLU A 20 8.25 5.20 3.83
C GLU A 20 8.34 3.66 3.88
N GLY A 21 8.81 3.09 2.77
CA GLY A 21 8.99 1.66 2.57
C GLY A 21 8.76 1.30 1.10
N GLU A 22 9.79 0.81 0.40
CA GLU A 22 9.79 0.48 -1.04
C GLU A 22 8.79 -0.62 -1.47
N ARG A 23 7.87 -1.04 -0.59
CA ARG A 23 7.05 -2.24 -0.76
C ARG A 23 5.60 -1.97 -1.11
N TYR A 24 5.13 -0.72 -1.03
CA TYR A 24 3.75 -0.36 -1.33
C TYR A 24 3.70 0.68 -2.45
N GLY A 25 2.95 0.40 -3.52
CA GLY A 25 2.70 1.38 -4.57
C GLY A 25 3.61 1.32 -5.82
N GLY A 26 4.34 0.22 -6.04
CA GLY A 26 4.99 -0.04 -7.35
C GLY A 26 6.35 0.62 -7.59
N TYR A 27 7.09 0.94 -6.51
CA TYR A 27 8.45 1.47 -6.60
C TYR A 27 9.44 0.45 -7.17
N TYR A 28 10.43 0.95 -7.93
CA TYR A 28 11.52 0.15 -8.51
C TYR A 28 12.86 0.56 -7.90
N PRO A 29 13.61 -0.32 -7.23
CA PRO A 29 14.92 0.00 -6.67
C PRO A 29 15.90 0.65 -7.66
N GLU A 30 15.73 0.36 -8.96
CA GLU A 30 16.64 0.73 -10.03
C GLU A 30 16.41 2.13 -10.62
N SER A 31 15.33 2.86 -10.27
CA SER A 31 15.00 4.15 -10.89
C SER A 31 14.64 5.25 -9.88
N SER A 32 15.57 6.17 -9.65
CA SER A 32 15.36 7.26 -8.71
C SER A 32 14.32 8.29 -9.20
N ASP A 33 14.33 8.60 -10.50
CA ASP A 33 13.41 9.56 -11.13
C ASP A 33 11.97 9.04 -11.21
N TYR A 34 11.76 7.78 -11.63
CA TYR A 34 10.43 7.18 -11.62
C TYR A 34 9.85 7.14 -10.21
N ASN A 35 10.65 6.72 -9.23
CA ASN A 35 10.22 6.65 -7.83
C ASN A 35 9.87 8.03 -7.27
N ALA A 36 10.62 9.07 -7.63
CA ALA A 36 10.31 10.45 -7.24
C ALA A 36 8.99 10.92 -7.85
N ALA A 37 8.77 10.68 -9.16
CA ALA A 37 7.52 11.02 -9.83
C ALA A 37 6.33 10.25 -9.25
N LEU A 38 6.51 8.96 -8.96
CA LEU A 38 5.49 8.09 -8.38
C LEU A 38 5.14 8.54 -6.96
N ARG A 39 6.13 8.91 -6.15
CA ARG A 39 5.90 9.48 -4.81
C ARG A 39 5.09 10.77 -4.89
N ALA A 40 5.49 11.70 -5.77
CA ALA A 40 4.77 12.95 -5.96
C ALA A 40 3.30 12.71 -6.40
N HIS A 41 3.09 11.75 -7.30
CA HIS A 41 1.75 11.35 -7.72
C HIS A 41 0.93 10.77 -6.55
N GLN A 42 1.50 9.87 -5.75
CA GLN A 42 0.82 9.26 -4.59
C GLN A 42 0.49 10.30 -3.51
N GLU A 43 1.38 11.26 -3.26
CA GLU A 43 1.14 12.38 -2.34
C GLU A 43 0.00 13.28 -2.86
N ALA A 44 -0.02 13.60 -4.16
CA ALA A 44 -1.09 14.36 -4.78
C ALA A 44 -2.43 13.62 -4.71
N MET A 45 -2.44 12.31 -4.97
CA MET A 45 -3.63 11.46 -4.85
C MET A 45 -4.18 11.44 -3.42
N LEU A 46 -3.32 11.25 -2.42
CA LEU A 46 -3.72 11.28 -1.02
C LEU A 46 -4.29 12.65 -0.63
N ASP A 47 -3.66 13.75 -1.05
CA ASP A 47 -4.14 15.09 -0.76
C ASP A 47 -5.50 15.38 -1.44
N GLY A 48 -5.64 15.04 -2.71
CA GLY A 48 -6.89 15.21 -3.45
C GLY A 48 -8.05 14.43 -2.85
N LEU A 49 -7.84 13.15 -2.54
CA LEU A 49 -8.87 12.30 -1.92
C LEU A 49 -9.25 12.82 -0.52
N GLN A 50 -8.28 13.22 0.31
CA GLN A 50 -8.55 13.86 1.59
C GLN A 50 -9.42 15.11 1.45
N ARG A 51 -9.15 15.97 0.44
CA ARG A 51 -9.96 17.16 0.16
C ARG A 51 -11.37 16.82 -0.29
N LEU A 52 -11.53 15.84 -1.19
CA LEU A 52 -12.84 15.39 -1.68
C LEU A 52 -13.70 14.79 -0.54
N TYR A 53 -13.10 13.95 0.29
CA TYR A 53 -13.75 13.43 1.49
C TYR A 53 -13.90 14.47 2.60
N GLY A 54 -13.14 15.57 2.57
CA GLY A 54 -13.10 16.59 3.63
C GLY A 54 -12.57 16.06 4.96
N VAL A 55 -11.56 15.19 4.90
CA VAL A 55 -10.87 14.62 6.06
C VAL A 55 -9.37 14.92 5.96
N ARG A 56 -8.67 15.02 7.09
CA ARG A 56 -7.21 15.03 7.12
C ARG A 56 -6.70 13.92 8.01
N LEU A 57 -5.96 12.99 7.41
CA LEU A 57 -5.33 11.85 8.07
C LEU A 57 -3.96 12.25 8.62
N SER A 58 -3.97 13.18 9.57
CA SER A 58 -2.80 13.67 10.32
C SER A 58 -3.06 13.54 11.82
N ARG A 59 -2.00 13.57 12.63
CA ARG A 59 -2.13 13.45 14.09
C ARG A 59 -2.83 14.67 14.69
N GLU A 60 -2.63 15.82 14.06
CA GLU A 60 -3.11 17.11 14.48
C GLU A 60 -4.61 17.28 14.21
N ASP A 61 -5.05 16.83 13.03
CA ASP A 61 -6.36 17.13 12.44
C ASP A 61 -7.33 15.94 12.40
N ALA A 62 -6.89 14.73 12.77
CA ALA A 62 -7.76 13.57 12.79
C ALA A 62 -8.98 13.78 13.70
N PRO A 63 -10.20 13.38 13.27
CA PRO A 63 -11.44 13.54 14.05
C PRO A 63 -11.37 12.89 15.44
N ASP A 64 -10.74 11.73 15.54
CA ASP A 64 -10.43 11.06 16.80
C ASP A 64 -8.95 10.65 16.83
N ARG A 65 -8.19 11.29 17.71
CA ARG A 65 -6.74 11.07 17.84
C ARG A 65 -6.37 9.67 18.32
N VAL A 66 -7.19 9.06 19.18
CA VAL A 66 -6.92 7.73 19.73
C VAL A 66 -7.12 6.68 18.66
N LEU A 67 -8.24 6.76 17.94
CA LEU A 67 -8.52 5.87 16.82
C LEU A 67 -7.52 6.10 15.67
N PHE A 68 -7.08 7.33 15.44
CA PHE A 68 -6.04 7.60 14.45
C PHE A 68 -4.69 6.97 14.80
N VAL A 69 -4.32 6.90 16.10
CA VAL A 69 -3.13 6.15 16.52
C VAL A 69 -3.26 4.66 16.20
N LEU A 70 -4.45 4.07 16.36
CA LEU A 70 -4.72 2.70 15.94
C LEU A 70 -4.64 2.54 14.41
N PHE A 71 -5.20 3.48 13.65
CA PHE A 71 -5.11 3.51 12.18
C PHE A 71 -3.66 3.52 11.71
N GLN A 72 -2.83 4.43 12.24
CA GLN A 72 -1.40 4.50 11.92
C GLN A 72 -0.64 3.24 12.34
N SER A 73 -0.95 2.68 13.51
CA SER A 73 -0.31 1.46 13.99
C SER A 73 -0.66 0.26 13.12
N THR A 74 -1.91 0.17 12.66
CA THR A 74 -2.40 -0.86 11.74
C THR A 74 -1.71 -0.73 10.38
N ALA A 75 -1.66 0.48 9.80
CA ALA A 75 -0.96 0.73 8.55
C ALA A 75 0.53 0.34 8.63
N ARG A 76 1.21 0.71 9.72
CA ARG A 76 2.62 0.33 9.94
C ARG A 76 2.79 -1.19 10.08
N SER A 77 1.89 -1.85 10.82
CA SER A 77 1.91 -3.30 11.01
C SER A 77 1.73 -4.03 9.67
N LEU A 78 0.77 -3.59 8.85
CA LEU A 78 0.53 -4.08 7.50
C LEU A 78 1.78 -3.96 6.61
N LEU A 79 2.39 -2.77 6.58
CA LEU A 79 3.60 -2.51 5.78
C LEU A 79 4.82 -3.32 6.26
N SER A 80 4.79 -3.79 7.50
CA SER A 80 5.84 -4.60 8.12
C SER A 80 5.67 -6.11 7.89
N LEU A 81 4.59 -6.55 7.23
CA LEU A 81 4.42 -7.96 6.90
C LEU A 81 5.58 -8.44 6.02
N THR A 82 6.33 -9.42 6.53
CA THR A 82 7.47 -10.01 5.84
C THR A 82 7.41 -11.53 5.92
N THR A 83 8.15 -12.19 5.04
CA THR A 83 8.35 -13.64 5.06
C THR A 83 9.82 -13.94 5.34
N PRO A 84 10.17 -15.17 5.74
CA PRO A 84 11.57 -15.60 5.85
C PRO A 84 12.38 -15.43 4.56
N TRP A 85 11.70 -15.28 3.42
CA TRP A 85 12.30 -15.06 2.10
C TRP A 85 12.47 -13.58 1.74
N SER A 86 12.00 -12.67 2.58
CA SER A 86 12.14 -11.23 2.33
C SER A 86 13.61 -10.82 2.30
N GLY A 87 14.06 -10.25 1.18
CA GLY A 87 15.45 -9.83 0.95
C GLY A 87 16.29 -10.81 0.14
N PHE A 88 15.75 -11.97 -0.24
CA PHE A 88 16.40 -12.85 -1.21
C PHE A 88 15.98 -12.45 -2.63
N LEU A 89 16.90 -11.89 -3.42
CA LEU A 89 16.69 -11.60 -4.84
C LEU A 89 16.65 -12.89 -5.68
N GLU A 90 17.49 -13.88 -5.32
CA GLU A 90 17.50 -15.21 -5.92
C GLU A 90 17.67 -16.27 -4.83
N ALA A 91 16.63 -17.08 -4.61
CA ALA A 91 16.60 -18.11 -3.57
C ALA A 91 16.98 -19.52 -4.09
N GLY A 92 17.37 -19.66 -5.36
CA GLY A 92 17.58 -20.96 -6.01
C GLY A 92 18.61 -21.85 -5.29
N LEU A 93 19.77 -21.31 -4.93
CA LEU A 93 20.79 -22.04 -4.18
C LEU A 93 20.30 -22.44 -2.77
N LEU A 94 19.55 -21.56 -2.10
CA LEU A 94 19.00 -21.85 -0.77
C LEU A 94 17.94 -22.97 -0.83
N LEU A 95 17.08 -22.95 -1.86
CA LEU A 95 16.10 -24.00 -2.12
C LEU A 95 16.78 -25.35 -2.35
N GLN A 96 17.79 -25.41 -3.22
CA GLN A 96 18.57 -26.63 -3.47
C GLN A 96 19.21 -27.18 -2.18
N ARG A 97 19.73 -26.29 -1.32
CA ARG A 97 20.29 -26.68 -0.03
C ARG A 97 19.23 -27.25 0.91
N LEU A 98 18.05 -26.65 0.97
CA LEU A 98 16.94 -27.18 1.78
C LEU A 98 16.50 -28.54 1.26
N GLU A 99 16.31 -28.71 -0.04
CA GLU A 99 15.97 -30.00 -0.65
C GLU A 99 16.98 -31.10 -0.31
N ALA A 100 18.28 -30.79 -0.37
CA ALA A 100 19.35 -31.73 -0.02
C ALA A 100 19.32 -32.20 1.44
N THR A 101 18.65 -31.46 2.35
CA THR A 101 18.45 -31.89 3.75
C THR A 101 17.25 -32.83 3.95
N GLY A 102 16.55 -33.20 2.87
CA GLY A 102 15.43 -34.14 2.89
C GLY A 102 14.29 -33.67 3.79
N ALA A 103 13.89 -34.51 4.74
CA ALA A 103 12.72 -34.26 5.60
C ALA A 103 12.82 -32.96 6.41
N THR A 104 14.03 -32.50 6.75
CA THR A 104 14.20 -31.23 7.48
C THR A 104 13.86 -30.02 6.59
N GLY A 105 14.37 -29.98 5.36
CA GLY A 105 14.06 -28.94 4.40
C GLY A 105 12.59 -28.88 4.04
N ALA A 106 11.95 -30.05 3.85
CA ALA A 106 10.51 -30.13 3.61
C ALA A 106 9.69 -29.49 4.74
N ARG A 107 10.10 -29.67 6.01
CA ARG A 107 9.44 -29.01 7.15
C ARG A 107 9.64 -27.50 7.17
N VAL A 108 10.80 -27.01 6.75
CA VAL A 108 11.08 -25.57 6.60
C VAL A 108 10.19 -24.98 5.52
N MET A 109 10.14 -25.59 4.33
CA MET A 109 9.28 -25.13 3.22
C MET A 109 7.81 -25.07 3.64
N ALA A 110 7.29 -26.14 4.24
CA ALA A 110 5.91 -26.16 4.73
C ALA A 110 5.63 -25.09 5.80
N ALA A 111 6.61 -24.74 6.65
CA ALA A 111 6.47 -23.66 7.61
C ALA A 111 6.43 -22.29 6.93
N SER A 112 7.28 -22.08 5.93
CA SER A 112 7.27 -20.88 5.11
C SER A 112 5.95 -20.67 4.37
N ASP A 113 5.38 -21.73 3.79
CA ASP A 113 4.07 -21.65 3.11
C ASP A 113 2.96 -21.24 4.07
N ARG A 114 2.96 -21.78 5.29
CA ARG A 114 2.01 -21.38 6.33
C ARG A 114 2.19 -19.93 6.75
N ILE A 115 3.42 -19.43 6.83
CA ILE A 115 3.66 -18.00 7.12
C ILE A 115 3.09 -17.15 5.98
N TRP A 116 3.30 -17.55 4.73
CA TRP A 116 2.78 -16.83 3.58
C TRP A 116 1.24 -16.74 3.60
N SER A 117 0.56 -17.87 3.81
CA SER A 117 -0.92 -17.92 3.93
C SER A 117 -1.42 -17.02 5.07
N ARG A 118 -0.80 -17.10 6.25
CA ARG A 118 -1.19 -16.28 7.40
C ARG A 118 -0.93 -14.80 7.19
N ASN A 119 0.12 -14.44 6.45
CA ASN A 119 0.37 -13.06 6.10
C ASN A 119 -0.69 -12.53 5.13
N ASP A 120 -1.24 -13.37 4.25
CA ASP A 120 -2.31 -12.98 3.35
C ASP A 120 -3.62 -12.72 4.11
N GLU A 121 -4.01 -13.66 4.99
CA GLU A 121 -5.14 -13.47 5.91
C GLU A 121 -4.95 -12.23 6.79
N SER A 122 -3.75 -12.08 7.37
CA SER A 122 -3.40 -10.91 8.18
C SER A 122 -3.51 -9.61 7.37
N ARG A 123 -3.07 -9.60 6.11
CA ARG A 123 -3.22 -8.43 5.23
C ARG A 123 -4.69 -8.04 5.07
N GLU A 124 -5.57 -9.00 4.81
CA GLU A 124 -7.01 -8.75 4.66
C GLU A 124 -7.59 -8.14 5.94
N ASP A 125 -7.25 -8.68 7.12
CA ASP A 125 -7.71 -8.17 8.41
C ASP A 125 -7.19 -6.76 8.70
N HIS A 126 -5.92 -6.46 8.37
CA HIS A 126 -5.39 -5.10 8.53
C HIS A 126 -6.14 -4.11 7.63
N LEU A 127 -6.42 -4.50 6.40
CA LEU A 127 -7.15 -3.68 5.44
C LEU A 127 -8.60 -3.43 5.86
N LEU A 128 -9.26 -4.45 6.43
CA LEU A 128 -10.57 -4.31 7.05
C LEU A 128 -10.54 -3.31 8.20
N ILE A 129 -9.58 -3.43 9.12
CA ILE A 129 -9.44 -2.49 10.25
C ILE A 129 -9.23 -1.06 9.74
N LEU A 130 -8.42 -0.86 8.70
CA LEU A 130 -8.22 0.47 8.10
C LEU A 130 -9.51 1.02 7.49
N ASP A 131 -10.31 0.21 6.79
CA ASP A 131 -11.60 0.66 6.22
C ASP A 131 -12.61 1.01 7.31
N GLU A 132 -12.77 0.17 8.32
CA GLU A 132 -13.70 0.41 9.44
C GLU A 132 -13.36 1.68 10.22
N LEU A 133 -12.07 1.92 10.49
CA LEU A 133 -11.62 3.16 11.13
C LEU A 133 -11.85 4.37 10.22
N LEU A 134 -11.67 4.22 8.91
CA LEU A 134 -11.91 5.28 7.96
C LEU A 134 -13.42 5.62 7.85
N ILE A 135 -14.31 4.64 7.91
CA ILE A 135 -15.77 4.87 8.02
C ILE A 135 -16.07 5.76 9.23
N VAL A 136 -15.48 5.46 10.40
CA VAL A 136 -15.65 6.27 11.60
C VAL A 136 -15.16 7.72 11.39
N PHE A 137 -14.03 7.91 10.70
CA PHE A 137 -13.51 9.26 10.42
C PHE A 137 -14.34 10.05 9.41
N LEU A 138 -14.94 9.36 8.44
CA LEU A 138 -15.69 9.99 7.35
C LEU A 138 -17.17 10.25 7.69
N GLY A 139 -17.74 9.48 8.62
CA GLY A 139 -19.17 9.57 8.97
C GLY A 139 -20.05 9.42 7.73
N ASP A 140 -20.96 10.37 7.52
CA ASP A 140 -21.91 10.35 6.39
C ASP A 140 -21.24 10.35 5.01
N ARG A 141 -19.95 10.69 4.92
CA ARG A 141 -19.18 10.70 3.66
C ARG A 141 -18.54 9.36 3.35
N ALA A 142 -18.68 8.35 4.22
CA ALA A 142 -18.02 7.07 4.06
C ALA A 142 -18.38 6.40 2.72
N ASP A 143 -19.62 6.51 2.26
CA ASP A 143 -20.07 5.85 1.02
C ASP A 143 -19.96 6.74 -0.23
N CYS A 144 -19.35 7.93 -0.10
CA CYS A 144 -19.06 8.76 -1.27
C CYS A 144 -18.07 8.06 -2.20
N THR A 145 -18.25 8.26 -3.50
CA THR A 145 -17.30 7.88 -4.53
C THR A 145 -17.08 9.04 -5.48
N PHE A 146 -15.85 9.20 -5.96
CA PHE A 146 -15.47 10.31 -6.83
C PHE A 146 -15.04 9.80 -8.20
N THR A 147 -15.18 10.62 -9.22
CA THR A 147 -14.74 10.33 -10.60
C THR A 147 -13.33 10.83 -10.85
N ALA A 148 -12.75 10.46 -11.99
CA ALA A 148 -11.51 11.07 -12.46
C ALA A 148 -11.67 12.59 -12.66
N ALA A 149 -12.83 13.04 -13.13
CA ALA A 149 -13.12 14.46 -13.28
C ALA A 149 -13.11 15.22 -11.95
N ASP A 150 -13.57 14.60 -10.85
CA ASP A 150 -13.54 15.21 -9.52
C ASP A 150 -12.10 15.39 -9.01
N LEU A 151 -11.23 14.40 -9.26
CA LEU A 151 -9.80 14.51 -8.94
C LEU A 151 -9.13 15.62 -9.75
N ILE A 152 -9.41 15.69 -11.06
CA ILE A 152 -8.89 16.76 -11.92
C ILE A 152 -9.39 18.13 -11.45
N ALA A 153 -10.66 18.25 -11.07
CA ALA A 153 -11.22 19.47 -10.50
C ALA A 153 -10.57 19.84 -9.15
N ALA A 154 -10.10 18.85 -8.38
CA ALA A 154 -9.27 19.05 -7.20
C ALA A 154 -7.78 19.33 -7.52
N GLY A 155 -7.38 19.37 -8.79
CA GLY A 155 -6.01 19.64 -9.23
C GLY A 155 -5.08 18.43 -9.17
N VAL A 156 -5.63 17.21 -9.23
CA VAL A 156 -4.88 15.96 -9.22
C VAL A 156 -5.03 15.26 -10.57
N ASP A 157 -3.91 14.89 -11.19
CA ASP A 157 -3.92 13.98 -12.34
C ASP A 157 -4.08 12.53 -11.82
N PRO A 158 -5.17 11.82 -12.14
CA PRO A 158 -5.38 10.44 -11.72
C PRO A 158 -4.47 9.43 -12.43
N THR A 159 -3.71 9.86 -13.44
CA THR A 159 -2.82 9.01 -14.25
C THR A 159 -1.49 8.84 -13.53
N PRO A 160 -1.07 7.60 -13.19
CA PRO A 160 0.25 7.37 -12.62
C PRO A 160 1.36 7.63 -13.65
N PRO A 161 2.60 7.93 -13.22
CA PRO A 161 3.73 8.09 -14.14
C PRO A 161 3.99 6.79 -14.92
N SER A 162 4.39 6.94 -16.18
CA SER A 162 4.76 5.82 -17.05
C SER A 162 6.23 5.50 -16.98
N THR A 163 6.59 4.22 -17.03
CA THR A 163 7.98 3.78 -17.19
C THR A 163 8.54 4.09 -18.59
N ASP A 164 7.69 4.44 -19.55
CA ASP A 164 8.11 4.90 -20.88
C ASP A 164 8.66 6.33 -20.82
N ASP A 165 8.10 7.17 -19.93
CA ASP A 165 8.54 8.56 -19.71
C ASP A 165 9.68 8.66 -18.69
N HIS A 166 9.87 7.60 -17.90
CA HIS A 166 10.89 7.48 -16.87
C HIS A 166 11.61 6.13 -17.00
N PRO A 167 12.67 6.03 -17.83
CA PRO A 167 13.36 4.77 -18.04
C PRO A 167 13.87 4.20 -16.71
N LEU A 168 13.61 2.90 -16.50
CA LEU A 168 13.92 2.20 -15.26
C LEU A 168 15.43 1.95 -15.04
N TYR A 169 16.25 2.24 -16.05
CA TYR A 169 17.69 2.12 -16.01
C TYR A 169 18.31 3.49 -16.32
N GLU A 170 18.98 4.07 -15.33
CA GLU A 170 19.90 5.18 -15.54
C GLU A 170 21.13 4.63 -16.28
N GLY A 171 21.39 5.13 -17.49
CA GLY A 171 22.51 4.70 -18.34
C GLY A 171 23.86 5.20 -17.88
#